data_AF-A0A7W0PJ45-F1
#
_entry.id   AF-A0A7W0PJ45-F1
#
_cell.length_a   1.000
_cell.length_b   1.000
_cell.length_c   1.000
_cell.angle_alpha   90.00
_cell.angle_beta   90.00
_cell.angle_gamma   90.00
#
_symmetry.space_group_name_H-M   'P 1'
#
loop_
_entity.id
_entity.type
_entity.pdbx_description
1 polymer ?
#
loop_
_entity_poly.entity_id
_entity_poly.type
_entity_poly.pdbx_seq_one_letter_code
_entity_poly.pdbx_strand_id
1 'polypeptide(L)'
;MDGSEAAALPVELEGIEDPAVLTKVRVVPPSARARRSRSASCLDERSWSVRPQGPSVERVGVASESVTFEEESRRAVFGCSNSPGPREENRRWCGGAYGQLYGGRLRDPRLDILCGTTDKPVGFVWVHPGPAARYVSVEQPGYVEVYEVASDLPVRVATVNGVEYERFRARFDLLEHDSHGELLREYELEAFVAG
;
A
#
# COMPACT_ATOMS: atom_id res chain seq x y z
N MET A 1 0.51 -4.37 13.22
CA MET A 1 1.76 -4.95 12.66
C MET A 1 2.99 -4.80 13.56
N ASP A 2 3.34 -3.60 14.01
CA ASP A 2 4.58 -3.35 14.77
C ASP A 2 4.36 -3.14 16.27
N GLY A 3 3.15 -3.44 16.77
CA GLY A 3 2.76 -3.34 18.18
C GLY A 3 2.62 -1.90 18.69
N SER A 4 2.75 -0.91 17.82
CA SER A 4 2.66 0.49 18.19
C SER A 4 1.23 1.01 18.12
N GLU A 5 0.93 2.04 18.92
CA GLU A 5 -0.39 2.66 18.96
C GLU A 5 -0.74 3.28 17.60
N ALA A 6 -2.03 3.18 17.23
CA ALA A 6 -2.58 3.81 16.04
C ALA A 6 -2.45 5.33 16.15
N ALA A 7 -2.07 5.98 15.05
CA ALA A 7 -2.07 7.44 15.02
C ALA A 7 -3.52 7.95 14.92
N ALA A 8 -3.83 9.03 15.62
CA ALA A 8 -5.09 9.74 15.44
C ALA A 8 -5.11 10.42 14.06
N LEU A 9 -6.27 10.44 13.42
CA LEU A 9 -6.46 11.25 12.22
C LEU A 9 -6.47 12.74 12.59
N PRO A 10 -5.81 13.59 11.81
CA PRO A 10 -5.80 15.04 12.07
C PRO A 10 -7.12 15.72 11.69
N VAL A 11 -7.96 15.05 10.90
CA VAL A 11 -9.25 15.54 10.39
C VAL A 11 -10.29 14.42 10.47
N GLU A 12 -11.56 14.80 10.64
CA GLU A 12 -12.67 13.87 10.43
C GLU A 12 -12.86 13.67 8.92
N LEU A 13 -13.15 12.44 8.49
CA LEU A 13 -13.29 12.09 7.09
C LEU A 13 -14.76 11.85 6.77
N GLU A 14 -15.29 12.60 5.80
CA GLU A 14 -16.68 12.49 5.36
C GLU A 14 -17.00 11.08 4.85
N GLY A 15 -18.15 10.53 5.25
CA GLY A 15 -18.60 9.20 4.82
C GLY A 15 -17.95 8.02 5.55
N ILE A 16 -17.09 8.26 6.55
CA ILE A 16 -16.55 7.20 7.42
C ILE A 16 -17.33 7.16 8.73
N GLU A 17 -18.15 6.12 8.90
CA GLU A 17 -18.93 5.89 10.13
C GLU A 17 -18.22 4.96 11.12
N ASP A 18 -17.42 4.03 10.60
CA ASP A 18 -16.66 3.06 11.39
C ASP A 18 -15.37 3.67 12.00
N PRO A 19 -14.78 3.02 13.03
CA PRO A 19 -13.51 3.46 13.58
C PRO A 19 -12.42 3.54 12.51
N ALA A 20 -11.83 4.72 12.34
CA ALA A 20 -10.79 4.95 11.34
C ALA A 20 -9.39 4.81 11.94
N VAL A 21 -8.50 4.09 11.25
CA VAL A 21 -7.12 3.83 11.67
C VAL A 21 -6.15 4.41 10.66
N LEU A 22 -5.40 5.45 11.04
CA LEU A 22 -4.38 6.04 10.19
C LEU A 22 -3.13 5.15 10.13
N THR A 23 -2.77 4.76 8.92
CA THR A 23 -1.51 4.07 8.65
C THR A 23 -0.32 4.98 8.92
N LYS A 24 0.74 4.42 9.51
CA LYS A 24 1.98 5.16 9.71
C LYS A 24 2.69 5.28 8.38
N VAL A 25 2.95 6.50 7.95
CA VAL A 25 3.69 6.80 6.72
C VAL A 25 5.06 7.37 7.06
N ARG A 26 6.10 6.93 6.34
CA ARG A 26 7.43 7.54 6.39
C ARG A 26 7.99 7.70 4.99
N VAL A 27 8.30 8.94 4.63
CA VAL A 27 9.07 9.27 3.43
C VAL A 27 10.56 9.14 3.76
N VAL A 28 11.27 8.24 3.09
CA VAL A 28 12.68 7.96 3.32
C VAL A 28 13.50 8.43 2.13
N PRO A 29 14.25 9.54 2.23
CA PRO A 29 15.11 9.98 1.14
C PRO A 29 16.24 8.96 0.89
N PRO A 30 16.81 8.89 -0.34
CA PRO A 30 17.88 7.95 -0.66
C PRO A 30 19.03 7.96 0.34
N SER A 31 19.44 9.14 0.79
CA SER A 31 20.55 9.34 1.74
C SER A 31 20.27 8.82 3.15
N ALA A 32 19.00 8.63 3.53
CA ALA A 32 18.60 8.17 4.86
C ALA A 32 18.20 6.68 4.89
N ARG A 33 18.37 5.94 3.79
CA ARG A 33 18.09 4.50 3.74
C ARG A 33 19.16 3.72 4.50
N ALA A 34 18.97 3.58 5.81
CA ALA A 34 19.83 2.75 6.64
C ALA A 34 19.78 1.27 6.21
N ARG A 35 20.90 0.55 6.30
CA ARG A 35 21.07 -0.88 5.92
C ARG A 35 20.05 -1.88 6.50
N ARG A 36 19.25 -1.48 7.49
CA ARG A 36 18.22 -2.32 8.13
C ARG A 36 16.82 -1.70 8.08
N SER A 37 16.62 -0.67 7.26
CA SER A 37 15.29 -0.09 7.04
C SER A 37 14.43 -1.03 6.20
N ARG A 38 13.10 -0.80 6.20
CA ARG A 38 12.18 -1.52 5.33
C ARG A 38 12.55 -1.32 3.87
N SER A 39 12.89 -0.08 3.50
CA SER A 39 13.33 0.25 2.15
C SER A 39 14.60 -0.50 1.73
N ALA A 40 15.62 -0.57 2.60
CA ALA A 40 16.85 -1.31 2.28
C ALA A 40 16.58 -2.81 2.10
N SER A 41 15.86 -3.45 3.04
CA SER A 41 15.52 -4.87 2.94
C SER A 41 14.67 -5.20 1.71
N CYS A 42 13.74 -4.32 1.32
CA CYS A 42 12.96 -4.51 0.09
C CYS A 42 13.82 -4.50 -1.19
N LEU A 43 14.88 -3.68 -1.22
CA LEU A 43 15.84 -3.64 -2.33
C LEU A 43 16.72 -4.89 -2.34
N ASP A 44 17.22 -5.30 -1.18
CA ASP A 44 18.19 -6.40 -1.03
C ASP A 44 17.56 -7.78 -1.28
N GLU A 45 16.38 -8.08 -0.73
CA GLU A 45 15.78 -9.43 -0.76
C GLU A 45 15.19 -9.82 -2.12
N ARG A 46 14.80 -8.83 -2.93
CA ARG A 46 14.08 -9.06 -4.19
C ARG A 46 15.00 -8.97 -5.42
N SER A 47 16.28 -8.65 -5.24
CA SER A 47 17.27 -8.53 -6.34
C SER A 47 16.75 -7.72 -7.52
N TRP A 48 16.08 -6.59 -7.24
CA TRP A 48 15.54 -5.73 -8.28
C TRP A 48 16.66 -5.27 -9.21
N SER A 49 16.52 -5.53 -10.52
CA SER A 49 17.43 -4.99 -11.54
C SER A 49 17.25 -3.49 -11.77
N VAL A 50 16.23 -2.90 -11.13
CA VAL A 50 15.81 -1.51 -11.27
C VAL A 50 16.30 -0.66 -10.11
N ARG A 51 16.71 0.57 -10.40
CA ARG A 51 17.16 1.54 -9.39
C ARG A 51 16.01 2.45 -8.99
N PRO A 52 15.83 2.74 -7.69
CA PRO A 52 14.82 3.68 -7.25
C PRO A 52 15.20 5.13 -7.56
N GLN A 53 14.24 5.90 -8.06
CA GLN A 53 14.26 7.36 -8.10
C GLN A 53 13.83 7.92 -6.74
N GLY A 54 14.51 8.97 -6.28
CA GLY A 54 14.00 9.80 -5.18
C GLY A 54 13.68 9.02 -3.89
N PRO A 55 12.82 9.58 -3.02
CA PRO A 55 12.48 8.95 -1.76
C PRO A 55 11.65 7.68 -1.95
N SER A 56 11.70 6.78 -0.97
CA SER A 56 10.74 5.69 -0.84
C SER A 56 9.65 6.07 0.17
N VAL A 57 8.47 5.49 0.01
CA VAL A 57 7.40 5.64 0.99
C VAL A 57 7.16 4.30 1.68
N GLU A 58 7.44 4.26 2.97
CA GLU A 58 7.18 3.12 3.85
C GLU A 58 5.84 3.32 4.56
N ARG A 59 5.03 2.28 4.63
CA ARG A 59 3.75 2.28 5.34
C ARG A 59 3.63 1.10 6.30
N VAL A 60 2.97 1.35 7.43
CA VAL A 60 2.61 0.32 8.42
C VAL A 60 1.16 0.52 8.80
N GLY A 61 0.35 -0.48 8.51
CA GLY A 61 -1.05 -0.57 8.87
C GLY A 61 -1.33 -1.60 9.97
N VAL A 62 -2.60 -1.95 10.13
CA VAL A 62 -3.08 -2.92 11.13
C VAL A 62 -2.54 -4.31 10.81
N ALA A 63 -2.76 -4.78 9.59
CA ALA A 63 -2.35 -6.10 9.08
C ALA A 63 -1.38 -6.04 7.89
N SER A 64 -0.81 -4.86 7.63
CA SER A 64 0.00 -4.61 6.44
C SER A 64 1.28 -3.81 6.75
N GLU A 65 2.36 -4.12 6.02
CA GLU A 65 3.48 -3.21 5.81
C GLU A 65 3.76 -3.15 4.32
N SER A 66 4.14 -1.97 3.82
CA SER A 66 4.54 -1.83 2.43
C SER A 66 5.66 -0.82 2.24
N VAL A 67 6.40 -0.98 1.14
CA VAL A 67 7.33 0.03 0.64
C VAL A 67 7.03 0.25 -0.83
N THR A 68 6.97 1.50 -1.26
CA THR A 68 6.86 1.89 -2.67
C THR A 68 8.03 2.77 -3.08
N PHE A 69 8.53 2.52 -4.28
CA PHE A 69 9.56 3.28 -4.98
C PHE A 69 9.05 3.64 -6.37
N GLU A 70 9.48 4.79 -6.88
CA GLU A 70 9.49 5.05 -8.32
C GLU A 70 10.82 4.54 -8.90
N GLU A 71 10.81 4.03 -10.12
CA GLU A 71 12.03 3.70 -10.87
C GLU A 71 12.75 4.96 -11.36
N GLU A 72 14.08 4.95 -11.44
CA GLU A 72 14.94 6.03 -12.00
C GLU A 72 14.41 6.59 -13.32
N SER A 73 13.88 5.74 -14.21
CA SER A 73 13.35 6.17 -15.50
C SER A 73 11.99 6.89 -15.43
N ARG A 74 11.35 6.89 -14.25
CA ARG A 74 9.98 7.38 -13.98
C ARG A 74 8.91 6.74 -14.86
N ARG A 75 9.17 5.53 -15.36
CA ARG A 75 8.23 4.74 -16.17
C ARG A 75 7.65 3.56 -15.42
N ALA A 76 8.00 3.39 -14.16
CA ALA A 76 7.49 2.31 -13.33
C ALA A 76 7.56 2.66 -11.85
N VAL A 77 6.76 1.94 -11.07
CA VAL A 77 6.89 1.84 -9.62
C VAL A 77 7.12 0.39 -9.25
N PHE A 78 7.78 0.18 -8.12
CA PHE A 78 7.99 -1.14 -7.56
C PHE A 78 7.93 -1.09 -6.06
N GLY A 79 7.69 -2.23 -5.43
CA GLY A 79 7.48 -2.26 -3.99
C GLY A 79 7.42 -3.66 -3.41
N CYS A 80 7.44 -3.71 -2.09
CA CYS A 80 7.29 -4.93 -1.32
C CYS A 80 6.11 -4.81 -0.36
N SER A 81 5.49 -5.96 -0.07
CA SER A 81 4.35 -6.09 0.82
C SER A 81 4.64 -7.13 1.89
N ASN A 82 4.21 -6.87 3.12
CA ASN A 82 4.34 -7.78 4.25
C ASN A 82 3.08 -7.79 5.12
N SER A 83 2.83 -8.89 5.80
CA SER A 83 1.68 -9.13 6.67
C SER A 83 2.05 -10.11 7.80
N PRO A 84 1.25 -10.25 8.87
CA PRO A 84 1.62 -11.04 10.05
C PRO A 84 1.77 -12.55 9.80
N GLY A 85 1.13 -13.07 8.75
CA GLY A 85 1.01 -14.50 8.47
C GLY A 85 2.30 -15.17 7.99
N PRO A 86 2.19 -16.47 7.65
CA PRO A 86 3.33 -17.28 7.27
C PRO A 86 3.99 -16.74 6.00
N ARG A 87 5.30 -16.97 5.89
CA ARG A 87 6.14 -16.58 4.75
C ARG A 87 7.25 -17.59 4.56
N GLU A 88 7.85 -17.61 3.37
CA GLU A 88 9.04 -18.42 3.11
C GLU A 88 10.14 -18.11 4.13
N GLU A 89 10.80 -19.17 4.62
CA GLU A 89 11.74 -19.10 5.74
C GLU A 89 12.87 -18.08 5.44
N ASN A 90 13.10 -17.17 6.39
CA ASN A 90 14.08 -16.07 6.33
C ASN A 90 13.75 -14.87 5.42
N ARG A 91 12.57 -14.78 4.78
CA ARG A 91 12.17 -13.57 4.03
C ARG A 91 11.35 -12.61 4.90
N ARG A 92 11.61 -11.30 4.80
CA ARG A 92 10.76 -10.27 5.42
C ARG A 92 9.48 -10.10 4.60
N TRP A 93 9.60 -10.09 3.28
CA TRP A 93 8.52 -9.70 2.37
C TRP A 93 7.83 -10.90 1.75
N CYS A 94 6.56 -11.14 2.10
CA CYS A 94 5.72 -12.14 1.41
C CYS A 94 5.38 -11.71 -0.02
N GLY A 95 5.27 -10.40 -0.27
CA GLY A 95 4.82 -9.84 -1.53
C GLY A 95 5.80 -8.87 -2.18
N GLY A 96 5.74 -8.77 -3.50
CA GLY A 96 6.54 -7.85 -4.29
C GLY A 96 5.86 -7.56 -5.62
N ALA A 97 5.77 -6.29 -5.97
CA ALA A 97 5.07 -5.84 -7.16
C ALA A 97 5.96 -4.90 -8.00
N TYR A 98 5.72 -4.91 -9.31
CA TYR A 98 6.28 -3.97 -10.28
C TYR A 98 5.15 -3.54 -11.21
N GLY A 99 4.97 -2.24 -11.43
CA GLY A 99 3.90 -1.69 -12.25
C GLY A 99 4.41 -0.59 -13.17
N GLN A 100 4.11 -0.70 -14.47
CA GLN A 100 4.49 0.31 -15.45
C GLN A 100 3.57 1.54 -15.38
N LEU A 101 4.18 2.72 -15.51
CA LEU A 101 3.50 4.00 -15.60
C LEU A 101 3.31 4.38 -17.07
N TYR A 102 2.08 4.72 -17.43
CA TYR A 102 1.72 5.25 -18.74
C TYR A 102 1.24 6.68 -18.58
N GLY A 103 1.96 7.64 -19.14
CA GLY A 103 1.68 9.06 -18.91
C GLY A 103 1.79 9.45 -17.43
N GLY A 104 2.71 8.81 -16.70
CA GLY A 104 2.92 9.04 -15.25
C GLY A 104 1.93 8.30 -14.34
N ARG A 105 0.99 7.49 -14.87
CA ARG A 105 -0.03 6.81 -14.05
C ARG A 105 -0.01 5.30 -14.22
N LEU A 106 -0.33 4.59 -13.14
CA LEU A 106 -0.56 3.14 -13.19
C LEU A 106 -1.87 2.86 -13.91
N ARG A 107 -1.83 2.01 -14.94
CA ARG A 107 -3.05 1.49 -15.60
C ARG A 107 -3.56 0.20 -14.97
N ASP A 108 -2.66 -0.54 -14.34
CA ASP A 108 -2.93 -1.79 -13.64
C ASP A 108 -2.56 -1.58 -12.16
N PRO A 109 -3.48 -1.83 -11.23
CA PRO A 109 -3.24 -1.70 -9.78
C PRO A 109 -2.26 -2.75 -9.22
N ARG A 110 -1.89 -3.78 -10.00
CA ARG A 110 -0.94 -4.87 -9.64
C ARG A 110 -1.30 -5.57 -8.34
N LEU A 111 -2.29 -6.46 -8.40
CA LEU A 111 -2.68 -7.27 -7.24
C LEU A 111 -1.55 -8.23 -6.82
N ASP A 112 -1.30 -8.27 -5.52
CA ASP A 112 -0.48 -9.29 -4.85
C ASP A 112 -1.31 -9.89 -3.70
N ILE A 113 -1.44 -11.22 -3.67
CA ILE A 113 -2.19 -12.00 -2.68
C ILE A 113 -1.33 -13.09 -2.04
N LEU A 114 0.00 -13.01 -2.19
CA LEU A 114 0.93 -13.98 -1.59
C LEU A 114 1.06 -13.80 -0.07
N CYS A 115 0.60 -12.64 0.42
CA CYS A 115 0.59 -12.30 1.83
C CYS A 115 -0.70 -12.77 2.52
N GLY A 116 -0.61 -13.02 3.82
CA GLY A 116 -1.76 -13.41 4.64
C GLY A 116 -1.62 -13.01 6.10
N THR A 117 -2.70 -13.10 6.85
CA THR A 117 -2.69 -13.25 8.31
C THR A 117 -2.63 -14.73 8.67
N THR A 118 -2.84 -15.10 9.93
CA THR A 118 -2.96 -16.51 10.33
C THR A 118 -4.11 -17.23 9.60
N ASP A 119 -5.22 -16.52 9.33
CA ASP A 119 -6.47 -17.15 8.90
C ASP A 119 -7.00 -16.65 7.55
N LYS A 120 -6.45 -15.55 7.02
CA LYS A 120 -6.98 -14.89 5.82
C LYS A 120 -5.87 -14.43 4.88
N PRO A 121 -6.02 -14.57 3.55
CA PRO A 121 -5.14 -13.89 2.61
C PRO A 121 -5.32 -12.37 2.73
N VAL A 122 -4.26 -11.64 2.41
CA VAL A 122 -4.23 -10.17 2.38
C VAL A 122 -3.93 -9.75 0.94
N GLY A 123 -4.84 -9.01 0.33
CA GLY A 123 -4.67 -8.44 -0.99
C GLY A 123 -3.99 -7.08 -0.92
N PHE A 124 -2.99 -6.86 -1.76
CA PHE A 124 -2.30 -5.58 -1.90
C PHE A 124 -2.46 -5.03 -3.32
N VAL A 125 -2.80 -3.75 -3.44
CA VAL A 125 -2.89 -3.03 -4.73
C VAL A 125 -2.30 -1.65 -4.62
N TRP A 126 -1.85 -1.10 -5.74
CA TRP A 126 -1.58 0.34 -5.85
C TRP A 126 -2.83 1.06 -6.29
N VAL A 127 -3.17 2.10 -5.52
CA VAL A 127 -4.12 3.14 -5.90
C VAL A 127 -3.32 4.35 -6.35
N HIS A 128 -3.69 4.95 -7.48
CA HIS A 128 -3.13 6.22 -7.93
C HIS A 128 -4.18 7.31 -7.70
N PRO A 129 -4.13 8.01 -6.54
CA PRO A 129 -5.18 8.92 -6.13
C PRO A 129 -5.36 10.09 -7.10
N GLY A 130 -6.52 10.74 -7.05
CA GLY A 130 -6.73 12.03 -7.72
C GLY A 130 -5.74 13.10 -7.21
N PRO A 131 -5.46 14.14 -8.01
CA PRO A 131 -4.47 15.17 -7.66
C PRO A 131 -4.85 16.00 -6.41
N ALA A 132 -6.12 16.01 -6.03
CA ALA A 132 -6.60 16.69 -4.81
C ALA A 132 -6.65 15.75 -3.59
N ALA A 133 -6.46 14.45 -3.77
CA ALA A 133 -6.59 13.48 -2.69
C ALA A 133 -5.39 13.54 -1.75
N ARG A 134 -5.68 13.69 -0.46
CA ARG A 134 -4.71 13.62 0.63
C ARG A 134 -4.77 12.28 1.36
N TYR A 135 -5.94 11.67 1.41
CA TYR A 135 -6.16 10.38 2.04
C TYR A 135 -6.86 9.41 1.08
N VAL A 136 -6.49 8.13 1.20
CA VAL A 136 -7.20 7.01 0.60
C VAL A 136 -7.64 6.11 1.74
N SER A 137 -8.93 5.92 1.89
CA SER A 137 -9.54 5.10 2.92
C SER A 137 -9.98 3.78 2.31
N VAL A 138 -9.70 2.68 3.00
CA VAL A 138 -10.04 1.32 2.57
C VAL A 138 -10.88 0.66 3.64
N GLU A 139 -12.09 0.25 3.27
CA GLU A 139 -12.98 -0.44 4.20
C GLU A 139 -12.42 -1.82 4.59
N GLN A 140 -12.47 -2.11 5.89
CA GLN A 140 -12.08 -3.39 6.45
C GLN A 140 -13.21 -3.91 7.35
N PRO A 141 -13.20 -5.20 7.74
CA PRO A 141 -14.20 -5.71 8.67
C PRO A 141 -14.11 -5.01 10.03
N GLY A 142 -15.06 -4.09 10.30
CA GLY A 142 -15.23 -3.38 11.57
C GLY A 142 -14.31 -2.17 11.79
N TYR A 143 -13.61 -1.70 10.76
CA TYR A 143 -12.82 -0.46 10.80
C TYR A 143 -12.50 0.02 9.38
N VAL A 144 -12.09 1.29 9.24
CA VAL A 144 -11.57 1.82 7.98
C VAL A 144 -10.08 2.10 8.13
N GLU A 145 -9.27 1.56 7.22
CA GLU A 145 -7.84 1.83 7.20
C GLU A 145 -7.53 3.00 6.29
N VAL A 146 -6.88 4.04 6.83
CA VAL A 146 -6.66 5.31 6.14
C VAL A 146 -5.18 5.48 5.76
N TYR A 147 -4.94 5.80 4.50
CA TYR A 147 -3.62 5.93 3.91
C TYR A 147 -3.36 7.37 3.46
N GLU A 148 -2.35 8.01 4.04
CA GLU A 148 -1.91 9.32 3.58
C GLU A 148 -1.14 9.21 2.25
N VAL A 149 -1.50 10.10 1.31
CA VAL A 149 -0.78 10.30 0.04
C VAL A 149 0.53 11.03 0.31
N ALA A 150 1.65 10.49 -0.19
CA ALA A 150 2.97 11.01 0.12
C ALA A 150 3.94 10.89 -1.07
N SER A 151 4.75 11.93 -1.29
CA SER A 151 5.79 12.00 -2.32
C SER A 151 5.32 11.73 -3.75
N ASP A 152 4.07 12.07 -4.06
CA ASP A 152 3.43 11.84 -5.39
C ASP A 152 3.50 10.38 -5.88
N LEU A 153 3.77 9.43 -4.98
CA LEU A 153 3.80 8.01 -5.30
C LEU A 153 2.40 7.41 -5.16
N PRO A 154 2.05 6.41 -6.00
CA PRO A 154 0.88 5.57 -5.77
C PRO A 154 0.89 4.97 -4.37
N VAL A 155 -0.30 4.83 -3.80
CA VAL A 155 -0.52 4.32 -2.46
C VAL A 155 -0.68 2.80 -2.52
N ARG A 156 0.22 2.04 -1.90
CA ARG A 156 0.10 0.58 -1.78
C ARG A 156 -0.84 0.25 -0.61
N VAL A 157 -2.11 0.02 -0.90
CA VAL A 157 -3.16 -0.29 0.07
C VAL A 157 -3.33 -1.81 0.24
N ALA A 158 -3.89 -2.22 1.36
CA ALA A 158 -4.16 -3.62 1.69
C ALA A 158 -5.64 -3.84 2.02
N THR A 159 -6.12 -5.06 1.80
CA THR A 159 -7.44 -5.53 2.26
C THR A 159 -7.36 -6.97 2.74
N VAL A 160 -8.11 -7.27 3.80
CA VAL A 160 -8.44 -8.66 4.19
C VAL A 160 -9.85 -9.07 3.78
N ASN A 161 -10.62 -8.11 3.23
CA ASN A 161 -11.96 -8.33 2.73
C ASN A 161 -11.93 -8.64 1.23
N GLY A 162 -12.87 -9.45 0.74
CA GLY A 162 -13.05 -9.66 -0.70
C GLY A 162 -11.85 -10.29 -1.44
N VAL A 163 -10.92 -10.95 -0.73
CA VAL A 163 -9.77 -11.63 -1.35
C VAL A 163 -10.14 -13.08 -1.70
N GLU A 164 -10.13 -13.39 -2.98
CA GLU A 164 -10.45 -14.71 -3.52
C GLU A 164 -9.19 -15.35 -4.10
N TYR A 165 -8.45 -16.04 -3.23
CA TYR A 165 -7.15 -16.65 -3.58
C TYR A 165 -7.24 -17.59 -4.79
N GLU A 166 -8.23 -18.49 -4.78
CA GLU A 166 -8.48 -19.47 -5.85
C GLU A 166 -8.84 -18.84 -7.21
N ARG A 167 -9.31 -17.59 -7.20
CA ARG A 167 -9.67 -16.84 -8.42
C ARG A 167 -8.64 -15.77 -8.78
N PHE A 168 -7.55 -15.68 -8.02
CA PHE A 168 -6.51 -14.67 -8.19
C PHE A 168 -7.08 -13.25 -8.23
N ARG A 169 -8.05 -12.96 -7.35
CA ARG A 169 -8.84 -11.72 -7.37
C ARG A 169 -8.94 -11.10 -5.99
N ALA A 170 -9.04 -9.77 -5.93
CA ALA A 170 -9.43 -9.05 -4.72
C ALA A 170 -10.27 -7.81 -5.05
N ARG A 171 -11.12 -7.42 -4.11
CA ARG A 171 -11.93 -6.20 -4.16
C ARG A 171 -11.56 -5.25 -3.03
N PHE A 172 -11.62 -3.96 -3.33
CA PHE A 172 -11.29 -2.89 -2.41
C PHE A 172 -12.38 -1.82 -2.50
N ASP A 173 -13.06 -1.58 -1.40
CA ASP A 173 -14.00 -0.47 -1.27
C ASP A 173 -13.21 0.76 -0.80
N LEU A 174 -13.15 1.78 -1.66
CA LEU A 174 -12.22 2.90 -1.55
C LEU A 174 -12.94 4.23 -1.49
N LEU A 175 -12.47 5.10 -0.60
CA LEU A 175 -12.83 6.51 -0.54
C LEU A 175 -11.57 7.36 -0.67
N GLU A 176 -11.63 8.42 -1.47
CA GLU A 176 -10.58 9.43 -1.55
C GLU A 176 -11.06 10.72 -0.89
N HIS A 177 -10.24 11.29 -0.01
CA HIS A 177 -10.55 12.52 0.72
C HIS A 177 -9.49 13.59 0.48
N ASP A 178 -9.90 14.85 0.50
CA ASP A 178 -9.00 16.00 0.42
C ASP A 178 -8.25 16.25 1.75
N SER A 179 -7.50 17.36 1.84
CA SER A 179 -6.78 17.72 3.07
C SER A 179 -7.65 18.13 4.25
N HIS A 180 -8.90 18.52 4.00
CA HIS A 180 -9.88 18.94 5.01
C HIS A 180 -10.80 17.79 5.44
N GLY A 181 -10.70 16.64 4.77
CA GLY A 181 -11.52 15.46 5.02
C GLY A 181 -12.80 15.41 4.19
N GLU A 182 -12.97 16.30 3.21
CA GLU A 182 -14.10 16.28 2.29
C GLU A 182 -13.98 15.09 1.34
N LEU A 183 -15.11 14.40 1.08
CA LEU A 183 -15.15 13.26 0.18
C LEU A 183 -15.00 13.72 -1.27
N LEU A 184 -13.94 13.28 -1.94
CA LEU A 184 -13.71 13.56 -3.35
C LEU A 184 -14.34 12.50 -4.25
N ARG A 185 -14.27 11.23 -3.82
CA ARG A 185 -14.72 10.09 -4.62
C ARG A 185 -14.90 8.84 -3.76
N GLU A 186 -15.90 8.04 -4.10
CA GLU A 186 -16.13 6.69 -3.58
C GLU A 186 -16.21 5.71 -4.75
N TYR A 187 -15.58 4.54 -4.63
CA TYR A 187 -15.60 3.51 -5.69
C TYR A 187 -15.10 2.13 -5.21
N GLU A 188 -15.56 1.08 -5.87
CA GLU A 188 -14.98 -0.26 -5.77
C GLU A 188 -13.85 -0.42 -6.80
N LEU A 189 -12.72 -0.98 -6.36
CA LEU A 189 -11.63 -1.44 -7.22
C LEU A 189 -11.56 -2.97 -7.18
N GLU A 190 -11.89 -3.60 -8.31
CA GLU A 190 -11.63 -5.02 -8.54
C GLU A 190 -10.27 -5.19 -9.24
N ALA A 191 -9.41 -6.05 -8.69
CA ALA A 191 -8.08 -6.31 -9.23
C ALA A 191 -7.83 -7.82 -9.36
N PHE A 192 -6.95 -8.18 -10.30
CA PHE A 192 -6.56 -9.56 -10.59
C PHE A 192 -5.05 -9.69 -10.51
N VAL A 193 -4.54 -10.86 -10.09
CA VAL A 193 -3.10 -11.15 -10.19
C VAL A 193 -2.75 -11.22 -11.66
N ALA A 194 -1.78 -10.42 -12.06
CA ALA A 194 -1.32 -10.42 -13.44
C ALA A 194 -0.55 -11.71 -13.75
N GLY A 195 -0.91 -12.37 -14.86
CA GLY A 195 -0.18 -13.48 -15.45
C GLY A 195 0.96 -13.04 -16.37
#